data_AF-A0AA92LA89-F1
#
_entry.id   AF-A0AA92LA89-F1
#
_cell.length_a   1.000
_cell.length_b   1.000
_cell.length_c   1.000
_cell.angle_alpha   90.00
_cell.angle_beta   90.00
_cell.angle_gamma   90.00
#
_symmetry.space_group_name_H-M   'P 1'
#
loop_
_entity.id
_entity.type
_entity.pdbx_description
1 polymer ?
#
loop_
_entity_poly.entity_id
_entity_poly.type
_entity_poly.pdbx_seq_one_letter_code
_entity_poly.pdbx_strand_id
1 'polypeptide(L)'
;MNILIIGNGFDLAHGLPTKYEHFLKYVDAFKRFKDICKQESVKADWETANEEDKDFILHFANLYDKKPQIYKEIENLISNNVWIDYFWKIYKSRGIAGKDGWIDFESEISRIIQTLDKARLTILEEINRGQKLGKMTYQQSNILSPLWGKPGTSCDSMKFDENAVGYKKTRFLTDLNRLTRCLEIYLSNYVEEITPKVKLPDIDGLTIHCVLSFNYTHTYQRFYDANKNPKIRYDYIHGETKAGSDVDNCNLILGIDEYLEGYAKDRDNEFIQFKKFYQRIYKKTGCKYIDWMNSMAQMPSGYGRNGDAIHNVYIIGHSLDITDKDILSSLINMESTKTTIFYHSQTTLGNQISNLVKVLGEDRLIAKVHGANASIVLQKQQEAIPIEH
;
A
#
# COMPACT_ATOMS: atom_id res chain seq x y z
N MET A 1 21.68 -6.09 16.71
CA MET A 1 21.44 -5.64 15.31
C MET A 1 20.37 -4.55 15.33
N ASN A 2 20.45 -3.55 14.45
CA ASN A 2 19.48 -2.46 14.38
C ASN A 2 18.63 -2.59 13.11
N ILE A 3 17.34 -2.81 13.29
CA ILE A 3 16.34 -2.94 12.23
C ILE A 3 15.48 -1.68 12.23
N LEU A 4 15.34 -1.04 11.07
CA LEU A 4 14.42 0.06 10.86
C LEU A 4 13.21 -0.44 10.07
N ILE A 5 12.02 -0.26 10.62
CA ILE A 5 10.74 -0.51 9.95
C ILE A 5 10.16 0.84 9.55
N ILE A 6 9.91 1.02 8.25
CA ILE A 6 9.29 2.23 7.70
C ILE A 6 7.96 1.92 7.03
N GLY A 7 6.99 2.82 7.21
CA GLY A 7 5.71 2.82 6.50
C GLY A 7 5.41 4.18 5.88
N ASN A 8 4.21 4.33 5.28
CA ASN A 8 3.93 5.46 4.37
C ASN A 8 4.09 6.84 5.03
N GLY A 9 3.86 6.92 6.34
CA GLY A 9 4.12 8.13 7.12
C GLY A 9 5.58 8.60 7.09
N PHE A 10 6.53 7.71 6.78
CA PHE A 10 7.94 8.08 6.57
C PHE A 10 8.09 8.93 5.32
N ASP A 11 7.57 8.48 4.17
CA ASP A 11 7.60 9.25 2.93
C ASP A 11 6.85 10.58 3.06
N LEU A 12 5.70 10.57 3.75
CA LEU A 12 4.91 11.77 4.03
C LEU A 12 5.66 12.77 4.93
N ALA A 13 6.42 12.28 5.90
CA ALA A 13 7.26 13.14 6.74
C ALA A 13 8.42 13.79 5.96
N HIS A 14 8.76 13.26 4.78
CA HIS A 14 9.70 13.85 3.82
C HIS A 14 9.02 14.74 2.77
N GLY A 15 7.71 14.97 2.89
CA GLY A 15 6.92 15.77 1.94
C GLY A 15 6.64 15.08 0.62
N LEU A 16 6.81 13.75 0.53
CA LEU A 16 6.56 13.00 -0.69
C LEU A 16 5.06 12.68 -0.85
N PRO A 17 4.46 12.89 -2.04
CA PRO A 17 3.03 12.70 -2.24
C PRO A 17 2.67 11.21 -2.47
N THR A 18 2.74 10.40 -1.42
CA THR A 18 2.60 8.93 -1.50
C THR A 18 1.25 8.37 -1.05
N LYS A 19 0.32 9.20 -0.57
CA LYS A 19 -1.07 8.77 -0.35
C LYS A 19 -1.77 8.40 -1.66
N TYR A 20 -2.75 7.50 -1.59
CA TYR A 20 -3.60 7.14 -2.72
C TYR A 20 -4.36 8.32 -3.33
N GLU A 21 -4.73 9.33 -2.54
CA GLU A 21 -5.37 10.55 -3.07
C GLU A 21 -4.46 11.31 -4.04
N HIS A 22 -3.16 11.36 -3.79
CA HIS A 22 -2.21 12.01 -4.69
C HIS A 22 -2.09 11.26 -6.01
N PHE A 23 -2.05 9.92 -5.95
CA PHE A 23 -2.08 9.07 -7.15
C PHE A 23 -3.37 9.27 -7.95
N LEU A 24 -4.53 9.34 -7.30
CA LEU A 24 -5.80 9.60 -7.98
C LEU A 24 -5.83 10.96 -8.67
N LYS A 25 -5.32 12.01 -8.01
CA LYS A 25 -5.17 13.33 -8.61
C LYS A 25 -4.23 13.33 -9.81
N TYR A 26 -3.11 12.62 -9.74
CA TYR A 26 -2.18 12.42 -10.86
C TYR A 26 -2.88 11.78 -12.06
N VAL A 27 -3.67 10.72 -11.84
CA VAL A 27 -4.44 10.06 -12.91
C VAL A 27 -5.50 10.98 -13.50
N ASP A 28 -6.21 11.75 -12.67
CA ASP A 28 -7.19 12.73 -13.14
C ASP A 28 -6.54 13.85 -13.96
N ALA A 29 -5.41 14.41 -13.49
CA ALA A 29 -4.64 15.40 -14.21
C ALA A 29 -4.16 14.85 -15.56
N PHE A 30 -3.66 13.61 -15.61
CA PHE A 30 -3.30 12.96 -16.87
C PHE A 30 -4.50 12.87 -17.81
N LYS A 31 -5.67 12.43 -17.33
CA LYS A 31 -6.90 12.37 -18.15
C LYS A 31 -7.28 13.73 -18.73
N ARG A 32 -7.09 14.82 -17.99
CA ARG A 32 -7.41 16.20 -18.43
C ARG A 32 -6.39 16.77 -19.42
N PHE A 33 -5.10 16.52 -19.20
CA PHE A 33 -4.04 17.22 -19.91
C PHE A 33 -3.31 16.38 -20.96
N LYS A 34 -3.63 15.07 -21.09
CA LYS A 34 -2.86 14.16 -21.95
C LYS A 34 -2.80 14.56 -23.42
N ASP A 35 -3.77 15.30 -23.93
CA ASP A 35 -3.79 15.71 -25.34
C ASP A 35 -3.12 17.07 -25.54
N ILE A 36 -3.14 17.93 -24.52
CA ILE A 36 -2.39 19.19 -24.48
C ILE A 36 -0.89 18.91 -24.43
N CYS A 37 -0.45 17.95 -23.60
CA CYS A 37 0.97 17.62 -23.45
C CYS A 37 1.60 16.98 -24.70
N LYS A 38 0.81 16.64 -25.72
CA LYS A 38 1.29 16.16 -27.03
C LYS A 38 1.57 17.30 -28.02
N GLN A 39 1.21 18.54 -27.69
CA GLN A 39 1.39 19.71 -28.56
C GLN A 39 2.79 20.32 -28.39
N GLU A 40 3.23 21.10 -29.39
CA GLU A 40 4.54 21.78 -29.35
C GLU A 40 4.67 22.81 -28.22
N SER A 41 3.56 23.34 -27.70
CA SER A 41 3.57 24.29 -26.59
C SER A 41 2.40 24.07 -25.63
N VAL A 42 2.72 23.89 -24.35
CA VAL A 42 1.75 23.79 -23.23
C VAL A 42 1.56 25.11 -22.48
N LYS A 43 2.14 26.21 -22.98
CA LYS A 43 2.30 27.46 -22.23
C LYS A 43 0.97 28.10 -21.82
N ALA A 44 -0.01 28.16 -22.71
CA ALA A 44 -1.30 28.80 -22.44
C ALA A 44 -2.10 28.05 -21.36
N ASP A 45 -2.14 26.71 -21.42
CA ASP A 45 -2.81 25.88 -20.42
C ASP A 45 -2.06 25.91 -19.08
N TRP A 46 -0.72 25.92 -19.11
CA TRP A 46 0.10 26.03 -17.90
C TRP A 46 -0.08 27.37 -17.19
N GLU A 47 -0.15 28.49 -17.92
CA GLU A 47 -0.34 29.83 -17.34
C GLU A 47 -1.71 30.01 -16.66
N THR A 48 -2.72 29.26 -17.11
CA THR A 48 -4.10 29.33 -16.57
C THR A 48 -4.41 28.24 -15.54
N ALA A 49 -3.52 27.26 -15.37
CA ALA A 49 -3.66 26.19 -14.39
C ALA A 49 -3.40 26.67 -12.95
N ASN A 50 -3.92 25.92 -11.97
CA ASN A 50 -3.52 26.08 -10.57
C ASN A 50 -2.12 25.48 -10.32
N GLU A 51 -1.50 25.79 -9.19
CA GLU A 51 -0.12 25.36 -8.88
C GLU A 51 0.07 23.83 -8.91
N GLU A 52 -0.88 23.04 -8.40
CA GLU A 52 -0.79 21.56 -8.43
C GLU A 52 -0.84 21.03 -9.88
N ASP A 53 -1.71 21.60 -10.71
CA ASP A 53 -1.84 21.22 -12.12
C ASP A 53 -0.64 21.68 -12.97
N LYS A 54 -0.01 22.80 -12.64
CA LYS A 54 1.21 23.28 -13.31
C LYS A 54 2.34 22.27 -13.23
N ASP A 55 2.56 21.71 -12.05
CA ASP A 55 3.60 20.68 -11.83
C ASP A 55 3.29 19.42 -12.64
N PHE A 56 2.03 18.98 -12.66
CA PHE A 56 1.62 17.82 -13.46
C PHE A 56 1.76 18.06 -14.97
N ILE A 57 1.34 19.21 -15.49
CA ILE A 57 1.47 19.55 -16.92
C ILE A 57 2.95 19.50 -17.34
N LEU A 58 3.83 20.13 -16.56
CA LEU A 58 5.25 20.14 -16.86
C LEU A 58 5.86 18.73 -16.83
N HIS A 59 5.48 17.94 -15.81
CA HIS A 59 5.89 16.54 -15.69
C HIS A 59 5.43 15.71 -16.91
N PHE A 60 4.17 15.81 -17.30
CA PHE A 60 3.61 15.05 -18.43
C PHE A 60 4.22 15.45 -19.78
N ALA A 61 4.44 16.75 -20.01
CA ALA A 61 5.12 17.22 -21.21
C ALA A 61 6.56 16.66 -21.29
N ASN A 62 7.30 16.72 -20.18
CA ASN A 62 8.65 16.15 -20.08
C ASN A 62 8.65 14.62 -20.24
N LEU A 63 7.63 13.93 -19.70
CA LEU A 63 7.47 12.49 -19.85
C LEU A 63 7.14 12.11 -21.29
N TYR A 64 6.31 12.88 -22.00
CA TYR A 64 6.00 12.67 -23.40
C TYR A 64 7.24 12.83 -24.28
N ASP A 65 8.01 13.90 -24.07
CA ASP A 65 9.23 14.19 -24.83
C ASP A 65 10.35 13.16 -24.57
N LYS A 66 10.66 12.89 -23.30
CA LYS A 66 11.82 12.05 -22.93
C LYS A 66 11.52 10.56 -22.80
N LYS A 67 10.29 10.19 -22.43
CA LYS A 67 9.87 8.79 -22.18
C LYS A 67 8.50 8.49 -22.83
N PRO A 68 8.34 8.67 -24.15
CA PRO A 68 7.03 8.53 -24.83
C PRO A 68 6.40 7.13 -24.65
N GLN A 69 7.24 6.10 -24.46
CA GLN A 69 6.78 4.73 -24.18
C GLN A 69 5.98 4.67 -22.87
N ILE A 70 6.52 5.26 -21.79
CA ILE A 70 5.87 5.32 -20.47
C ILE A 70 4.61 6.17 -20.55
N TYR A 71 4.65 7.28 -21.28
CA TYR A 71 3.48 8.13 -21.49
C TYR A 71 2.31 7.36 -22.12
N LYS A 72 2.59 6.63 -23.21
CA LYS A 72 1.60 5.77 -23.88
C LYS A 72 1.16 4.60 -23.00
N GLU A 73 2.07 4.07 -22.19
CA GLU A 73 1.75 3.03 -21.21
C GLU A 73 0.71 3.55 -20.19
N ILE A 74 0.90 4.74 -19.61
CA ILE A 74 -0.09 5.35 -18.70
C ILE A 74 -1.45 5.46 -19.39
N GLU A 75 -1.50 6.01 -20.61
CA GLU A 75 -2.76 6.15 -21.37
C GLU A 75 -3.47 4.81 -21.55
N ASN A 76 -2.72 3.74 -21.85
CA ASN A 76 -3.24 2.39 -21.96
C ASN A 76 -3.70 1.82 -20.61
N LEU A 77 -2.93 1.99 -19.53
CA LEU A 77 -3.24 1.42 -18.21
C LEU A 77 -4.51 2.00 -17.60
N ILE A 78 -4.74 3.30 -17.78
CA ILE A 78 -5.89 4.00 -17.20
C ILE A 78 -7.19 3.86 -18.00
N SER A 79 -7.08 3.55 -19.30
CA SER A 79 -8.23 3.48 -20.21
C SER A 79 -9.21 2.36 -19.83
N ASN A 80 -10.49 2.70 -19.59
CA ASN A 80 -11.53 1.74 -19.22
C ASN A 80 -11.21 0.86 -17.99
N ASN A 81 -10.40 1.36 -17.06
CA ASN A 81 -10.03 0.65 -15.84
C ASN A 81 -11.10 0.81 -14.76
N VAL A 82 -11.75 -0.29 -14.36
CA VAL A 82 -12.87 -0.26 -13.41
C VAL A 82 -12.50 0.26 -12.03
N TRP A 83 -11.29 -0.03 -11.55
CA TRP A 83 -10.86 0.36 -10.21
C TRP A 83 -10.56 1.84 -10.13
N ILE A 84 -9.87 2.40 -11.14
CA ILE A 84 -9.62 3.84 -11.22
C ILE A 84 -10.94 4.63 -11.17
N ASP A 85 -11.91 4.24 -12.00
CA ASP A 85 -13.19 4.93 -12.07
C ASP A 85 -14.00 4.79 -10.76
N TYR A 86 -13.92 3.62 -10.12
CA TYR A 86 -14.57 3.36 -8.84
C TYR A 86 -13.94 4.18 -7.69
N PHE A 87 -12.62 4.15 -7.56
CA PHE A 87 -11.90 4.90 -6.53
C PHE A 87 -12.08 6.40 -6.70
N TRP A 88 -12.06 6.90 -7.94
CA TRP A 88 -12.30 8.31 -8.22
C TRP A 88 -13.71 8.76 -7.79
N LYS A 89 -14.74 7.95 -8.09
CA LYS A 89 -16.12 8.23 -7.65
C LYS A 89 -16.22 8.28 -6.12
N ILE A 90 -15.61 7.33 -5.42
CA ILE A 90 -15.59 7.29 -3.96
C ILE A 90 -14.89 8.53 -3.41
N TYR A 91 -13.68 8.82 -3.90
CA TYR A 91 -12.92 10.00 -3.50
C TYR A 91 -13.74 11.29 -3.62
N LYS A 92 -14.36 11.52 -4.79
CA LYS A 92 -15.20 12.71 -5.04
C LYS A 92 -16.43 12.76 -4.11
N SER A 93 -17.14 11.65 -3.95
CA SER A 93 -18.33 11.59 -3.09
C SER A 93 -18.02 11.83 -1.61
N ARG A 94 -16.88 11.32 -1.11
CA ARG A 94 -16.44 11.56 0.28
C ARG A 94 -16.02 13.01 0.51
N GLY A 95 -15.36 13.63 -0.48
CA GLY A 95 -15.00 15.04 -0.43
C GLY A 95 -16.22 15.97 -0.31
N ILE A 96 -17.32 15.67 -1.02
CA ILE A 96 -18.57 16.45 -0.95
C ILE A 96 -19.24 16.33 0.44
N ALA A 97 -19.06 15.20 1.12
CA ALA A 97 -19.65 14.95 2.44
C ALA A 97 -18.91 15.64 3.61
N GLY A 98 -17.97 16.55 3.33
CA GLY A 98 -17.18 17.25 4.35
C GLY A 98 -16.14 16.36 5.05
N LYS A 99 -15.85 15.17 4.49
CA LYS A 99 -14.72 14.34 4.89
C LYS A 99 -13.52 14.70 4.01
N ASP A 100 -12.32 14.48 4.54
CA ASP A 100 -11.01 14.71 3.89
C ASP A 100 -10.77 13.90 2.60
N GLY A 101 -11.78 13.23 2.04
CA GLY A 101 -11.66 12.41 0.83
C GLY A 101 -10.91 11.10 1.06
N TRP A 102 -10.53 10.76 2.30
CA TRP A 102 -9.68 9.60 2.58
C TRP A 102 -10.23 8.29 1.99
N ILE A 103 -9.33 7.55 1.34
CA ILE A 103 -9.61 6.27 0.71
C ILE A 103 -8.51 5.26 1.05
N ASP A 104 -8.94 4.05 1.34
CA ASP A 104 -8.11 2.87 1.52
C ASP A 104 -8.50 1.90 0.40
N PHE A 105 -7.59 1.70 -0.54
CA PHE A 105 -7.83 0.86 -1.71
C PHE A 105 -8.08 -0.58 -1.30
N GLU A 106 -7.29 -1.11 -0.37
CA GLU A 106 -7.36 -2.47 0.11
C GLU A 106 -8.70 -2.75 0.80
N SER A 107 -9.16 -1.84 1.66
CA SER A 107 -10.49 -1.96 2.29
C SER A 107 -11.63 -1.94 1.27
N GLU A 108 -11.56 -1.06 0.28
CA GLU A 108 -12.57 -0.96 -0.77
C GLU A 108 -12.57 -2.17 -1.72
N ILE A 109 -11.39 -2.65 -2.12
CA ILE A 109 -11.24 -3.90 -2.89
C ILE A 109 -11.79 -5.06 -2.08
N SER A 110 -11.47 -5.14 -0.78
CA SER A 110 -11.91 -6.22 0.10
C SER A 110 -13.43 -6.29 0.17
N ARG A 111 -14.09 -5.14 0.36
CA ARG A 111 -15.56 -5.03 0.35
C ARG A 111 -16.17 -5.55 -0.96
N ILE A 112 -15.61 -5.17 -2.10
CA ILE A 112 -16.11 -5.60 -3.41
C ILE A 112 -15.88 -7.09 -3.65
N ILE A 113 -14.66 -7.60 -3.40
CA ILE A 113 -14.31 -9.00 -3.65
C ILE A 113 -15.09 -9.94 -2.73
N GLN A 114 -15.23 -9.62 -1.45
CA GLN A 114 -16.07 -10.40 -0.53
C GLN A 114 -17.54 -10.42 -0.96
N THR A 115 -18.05 -9.29 -1.46
CA THR A 115 -19.44 -9.22 -1.95
C THR A 115 -19.61 -10.04 -3.22
N LEU A 116 -18.63 -9.99 -4.12
CA LEU A 116 -18.61 -10.76 -5.35
C LEU A 116 -18.58 -12.28 -5.09
N ASP A 117 -17.79 -12.71 -4.11
CA ASP A 117 -17.71 -14.11 -3.69
C ASP A 117 -19.02 -14.60 -3.05
N LYS A 118 -19.64 -13.79 -2.19
CA LYS A 118 -20.98 -14.08 -1.67
C LYS A 118 -22.03 -14.16 -2.77
N ALA A 119 -21.97 -13.25 -3.75
CA ALA A 119 -22.88 -13.22 -4.88
C ALA A 119 -22.74 -14.48 -5.76
N ARG A 120 -21.53 -15.01 -5.95
CA ARG A 120 -21.27 -16.30 -6.62
C ARG A 120 -22.09 -17.42 -5.99
N LEU A 121 -22.02 -17.56 -4.66
CA LEU A 121 -22.75 -18.59 -3.93
C LEU A 121 -24.26 -18.40 -4.05
N THR A 122 -24.76 -17.17 -3.91
CA THR A 122 -26.20 -16.85 -4.05
C THR A 122 -26.73 -17.20 -5.45
N ILE A 123 -26.00 -16.83 -6.50
CA ILE A 123 -26.40 -17.11 -7.89
C ILE A 123 -26.43 -18.63 -8.14
N LEU A 124 -25.39 -19.35 -7.71
CA LEU A 124 -25.31 -20.80 -7.87
C LEU A 124 -26.42 -21.52 -7.10
N GLU A 125 -26.77 -21.06 -5.90
CA GLU A 125 -27.85 -21.64 -5.11
C GLU A 125 -29.21 -21.51 -5.82
N GLU A 126 -29.52 -20.36 -6.42
CA GLU A 126 -30.76 -20.19 -7.19
C GLU A 126 -30.79 -21.08 -8.44
N ILE A 127 -29.68 -21.20 -9.15
CA ILE A 127 -29.55 -22.09 -10.31
C ILE A 127 -29.76 -23.55 -9.90
N ASN A 128 -29.12 -23.98 -8.81
CA ASN A 128 -29.27 -25.33 -8.26
C ASN A 128 -30.69 -25.65 -7.78
N ARG A 129 -31.49 -24.63 -7.43
CA ARG A 129 -32.93 -24.77 -7.13
C ARG A 129 -33.81 -24.88 -8.38
N GLY A 130 -33.21 -24.99 -9.57
CA GLY A 130 -33.90 -25.22 -10.84
C GLY A 130 -34.16 -23.96 -11.67
N GLN A 131 -33.63 -22.80 -11.27
CA GLN A 131 -33.70 -21.59 -12.10
C GLN A 131 -32.68 -21.65 -13.24
N LYS A 132 -33.04 -21.15 -14.42
CA LYS A 132 -32.10 -21.06 -15.55
C LYS A 132 -30.97 -20.03 -15.31
N LEU A 133 -31.27 -18.98 -14.54
CA LEU A 133 -30.35 -17.90 -14.18
C LEU A 133 -30.59 -17.54 -12.72
N GLY A 134 -29.52 -17.22 -11.99
CA GLY A 134 -29.59 -16.75 -10.61
C GLY A 134 -29.61 -15.22 -10.50
N LYS A 135 -29.95 -14.73 -9.32
CA LYS A 135 -30.10 -13.32 -8.97
C LYS A 135 -29.36 -13.03 -7.69
N MET A 136 -28.71 -11.88 -7.65
CA MET A 136 -28.10 -11.36 -6.42
C MET A 136 -29.15 -10.81 -5.47
N THR A 137 -28.82 -10.74 -4.18
CA THR A 137 -29.62 -9.97 -3.22
C THR A 137 -29.56 -8.47 -3.55
N TYR A 138 -30.51 -7.69 -3.05
CA TYR A 138 -30.52 -6.23 -3.19
C TYR A 138 -29.23 -5.60 -2.63
N GLN A 139 -28.76 -6.07 -1.47
CA GLN A 139 -27.52 -5.58 -0.86
C GLN A 139 -26.29 -5.86 -1.72
N GLN A 140 -26.17 -7.08 -2.26
CA GLN A 140 -25.07 -7.44 -3.17
C GLN A 140 -25.11 -6.57 -4.43
N SER A 141 -26.29 -6.42 -5.02
CA SER A 141 -26.52 -5.59 -6.21
C SER A 141 -26.13 -4.14 -5.98
N ASN A 142 -26.53 -3.54 -4.86
CA ASN A 142 -26.17 -2.17 -4.50
C ASN A 142 -24.67 -1.96 -4.37
N ILE A 143 -23.97 -2.85 -3.66
CA ILE A 143 -22.52 -2.73 -3.43
C ILE A 143 -21.74 -2.91 -4.74
N LEU A 144 -22.15 -3.86 -5.60
CA LEU A 144 -21.46 -4.16 -6.85
C LEU A 144 -21.85 -3.21 -7.98
N SER A 145 -23.01 -2.55 -7.91
CA SER A 145 -23.53 -1.66 -8.96
C SER A 145 -22.53 -0.63 -9.50
N PRO A 146 -21.62 0.00 -8.71
CA PRO A 146 -20.67 0.98 -9.25
C PRO A 146 -19.66 0.37 -10.24
N LEU A 147 -19.46 -0.95 -10.16
CA LEU A 147 -18.53 -1.76 -10.95
C LEU A 147 -19.27 -2.73 -11.90
N TRP A 148 -20.61 -2.69 -11.90
CA TRP A 148 -21.48 -3.62 -12.62
C TRP A 148 -22.38 -2.87 -13.62
N GLY A 149 -22.49 -3.40 -14.84
CA GLY A 149 -23.29 -2.78 -15.89
C GLY A 149 -22.73 -1.47 -16.48
N LYS A 150 -23.55 -0.81 -17.30
CA LYS A 150 -23.30 0.55 -17.81
C LYS A 150 -23.87 1.58 -16.82
N PRO A 151 -23.30 2.79 -16.72
CA PRO A 151 -23.88 3.87 -15.92
C PRO A 151 -25.39 4.01 -16.20
N GLY A 152 -26.22 4.00 -15.15
CA GLY A 152 -27.67 4.14 -15.26
C GLY A 152 -28.47 2.83 -15.42
N THR A 153 -27.83 1.66 -15.45
CA THR A 153 -28.56 0.38 -15.48
C THR A 153 -28.83 -0.10 -14.06
N SER A 154 -30.10 -0.27 -13.67
CA SER A 154 -30.44 -0.88 -12.37
C SER A 154 -29.96 -2.34 -12.33
N CYS A 155 -29.20 -2.68 -11.29
CA CYS A 155 -28.73 -4.05 -11.04
C CYS A 155 -29.84 -4.93 -10.43
N ASP A 156 -30.92 -4.33 -9.92
CA ASP A 156 -31.93 -5.01 -9.09
C ASP A 156 -32.79 -6.04 -9.84
N SER A 157 -32.75 -6.03 -11.18
CA SER A 157 -33.46 -6.98 -12.04
C SER A 157 -32.54 -7.86 -12.89
N MET A 158 -31.22 -7.70 -12.79
CA MET A 158 -30.27 -8.48 -13.58
C MET A 158 -30.28 -9.95 -13.13
N LYS A 159 -30.37 -10.85 -14.11
CA LYS A 159 -30.22 -12.29 -13.93
C LYS A 159 -28.88 -12.71 -14.53
N PHE A 160 -28.21 -13.65 -13.86
CA PHE A 160 -26.85 -14.05 -14.14
C PHE A 160 -26.78 -15.55 -14.39
N ASP A 161 -25.97 -15.93 -15.38
CA ASP A 161 -25.53 -17.31 -15.50
C ASP A 161 -24.44 -17.62 -14.45
N GLU A 162 -24.08 -18.89 -14.35
CA GLU A 162 -23.07 -19.39 -13.43
C GLU A 162 -21.67 -18.79 -13.66
N ASN A 163 -21.37 -18.30 -14.86
CA ASN A 163 -20.05 -17.80 -15.27
C ASN A 163 -19.92 -16.28 -15.09
N ALA A 164 -21.02 -15.55 -14.84
CA ALA A 164 -21.04 -14.10 -14.73
C ALA A 164 -20.02 -13.55 -13.72
N VAL A 165 -19.89 -14.21 -12.56
CA VAL A 165 -18.90 -13.84 -11.53
C VAL A 165 -17.48 -14.11 -12.02
N GLY A 166 -17.23 -15.23 -12.70
CA GLY A 166 -15.93 -15.58 -13.27
C GLY A 166 -15.43 -14.53 -14.28
N TYR A 167 -16.31 -14.08 -15.20
CA TYR A 167 -15.95 -13.02 -16.16
C TYR A 167 -15.57 -11.70 -15.46
N LYS A 168 -16.30 -11.36 -14.39
CA LYS A 168 -16.05 -10.13 -13.62
C LYS A 168 -14.78 -10.21 -12.80
N LYS A 169 -14.52 -11.36 -12.17
CA LYS A 169 -13.26 -11.66 -11.49
C LYS A 169 -12.06 -11.46 -12.42
N THR A 170 -12.09 -12.03 -13.63
CA THR A 170 -11.00 -11.87 -14.62
C THR A 170 -10.75 -10.42 -14.99
N ARG A 171 -11.84 -9.65 -15.23
CA ARG A 171 -11.73 -8.21 -15.51
C ARG A 171 -11.15 -7.45 -14.33
N PHE A 172 -11.63 -7.71 -13.11
CA PHE A 172 -11.17 -7.04 -11.90
C PHE A 172 -9.69 -7.32 -11.63
N LEU A 173 -9.23 -8.55 -11.85
CA LEU A 173 -7.82 -8.90 -11.69
C LEU A 173 -6.95 -8.18 -12.73
N THR A 174 -7.38 -8.18 -13.99
CA THR A 174 -6.69 -7.49 -15.09
C THR A 174 -6.56 -5.99 -14.81
N ASP A 175 -7.66 -5.34 -14.45
CA ASP A 175 -7.67 -3.91 -14.16
C ASP A 175 -6.91 -3.57 -12.87
N LEU A 176 -6.88 -4.48 -11.87
CA LEU A 176 -6.08 -4.29 -10.66
C LEU A 176 -4.59 -4.32 -10.98
N ASN A 177 -4.14 -5.25 -11.82
CA ASN A 177 -2.74 -5.29 -12.28
C ASN A 177 -2.37 -4.02 -13.06
N ARG A 178 -3.26 -3.54 -13.94
CA ARG A 178 -3.07 -2.29 -14.68
C ARG A 178 -3.02 -1.06 -13.77
N LEU A 179 -3.89 -0.98 -12.75
CA LEU A 179 -3.86 0.08 -11.75
C LEU A 179 -2.58 0.04 -10.92
N THR A 180 -2.16 -1.15 -10.50
CA THR A 180 -0.95 -1.36 -9.69
C THR A 180 0.30 -0.94 -10.47
N ARG A 181 0.37 -1.28 -11.76
CA ARG A 181 1.44 -0.83 -12.65
C ARG A 181 1.41 0.69 -12.86
N CYS A 182 0.24 1.29 -13.01
CA CYS A 182 0.12 2.74 -13.13
C CYS A 182 0.59 3.46 -11.85
N LEU A 183 0.29 2.89 -10.67
CA LEU A 183 0.80 3.36 -9.38
C LEU A 183 2.33 3.28 -9.33
N GLU A 184 2.93 2.19 -9.80
CA GLU A 184 4.39 2.06 -9.88
C GLU A 184 5.02 3.13 -10.77
N ILE A 185 4.44 3.43 -11.93
CA ILE A 185 4.91 4.49 -12.83
C ILE A 185 4.85 5.86 -12.14
N TYR A 186 3.75 6.16 -11.46
CA TYR A 186 3.59 7.39 -10.67
C TYR A 186 4.68 7.51 -9.61
N LEU A 187 4.89 6.45 -8.82
CA LEU A 187 5.88 6.48 -7.75
C LEU A 187 7.31 6.62 -8.29
N SER A 188 7.67 5.86 -9.33
CA SER A 188 9.03 5.86 -9.89
C SER A 188 9.39 7.08 -10.73
N ASN A 189 8.44 7.62 -11.52
CA ASN A 189 8.74 8.70 -12.48
C ASN A 189 8.32 10.08 -11.99
N TYR A 190 7.48 10.17 -10.94
CA TYR A 190 7.07 11.45 -10.37
C TYR A 190 7.55 11.57 -8.93
N VAL A 191 7.11 10.68 -8.04
CA VAL A 191 7.41 10.81 -6.60
C VAL A 191 8.91 10.67 -6.32
N GLU A 192 9.57 9.67 -6.92
CA GLU A 192 11.00 9.49 -6.71
C GLU A 192 11.86 10.55 -7.40
N GLU A 193 11.34 11.39 -8.31
CA GLU A 193 12.12 12.53 -8.82
C GLU A 193 12.10 13.74 -7.86
N ILE A 194 11.21 13.72 -6.87
CA ILE A 194 11.18 14.75 -5.83
C ILE A 194 12.34 14.52 -4.85
N THR A 195 13.09 15.60 -4.59
CA THR A 195 14.14 15.63 -3.57
C THR A 195 13.53 16.17 -2.26
N PRO A 196 13.46 15.38 -1.18
CA PRO A 196 13.09 15.84 0.14
C PRO A 196 13.94 17.03 0.56
N LYS A 197 13.30 17.98 1.24
CA LYS A 197 13.95 19.19 1.78
C LYS A 197 14.25 19.08 3.27
N VAL A 198 13.82 17.98 3.90
CA VAL A 198 13.93 17.76 5.33
C VAL A 198 14.46 16.36 5.64
N LYS A 199 15.07 16.22 6.81
CA LYS A 199 15.51 14.95 7.40
C LYS A 199 14.88 14.76 8.77
N LEU A 200 14.79 13.51 9.20
CA LEU A 200 14.30 13.11 10.51
C LEU A 200 15.50 12.86 11.44
N PRO A 201 15.74 13.73 12.45
CA PRO A 201 16.88 13.58 13.36
C PRO A 201 16.91 12.24 14.10
N ASP A 202 15.72 11.70 14.40
CA ASP A 202 15.55 10.42 15.05
C ASP A 202 16.15 9.24 14.26
N ILE A 203 16.32 9.40 12.95
CA ILE A 203 16.81 8.35 12.04
C ILE A 203 18.23 8.64 11.56
N ASP A 204 18.57 9.91 11.26
CA ASP A 204 19.86 10.30 10.66
C ASP A 204 21.07 9.92 11.53
N GLY A 205 20.91 9.88 12.86
CA GLY A 205 21.97 9.50 13.81
C GLY A 205 22.09 8.00 14.09
N LEU A 206 21.25 7.14 13.50
CA LEU A 206 21.21 5.72 13.82
C LEU A 206 22.09 4.87 12.90
N THR A 207 22.89 3.98 13.48
CA THR A 207 23.55 2.91 12.71
C THR A 207 22.53 1.83 12.37
N ILE A 208 21.99 1.85 11.15
CA ILE A 208 21.02 0.84 10.68
C ILE A 208 21.73 -0.30 9.94
N HIS A 209 21.29 -1.53 10.20
CA HIS A 209 21.83 -2.74 9.56
C HIS A 209 20.81 -3.38 8.60
N CYS A 210 19.53 -3.29 8.93
CA CYS A 210 18.44 -3.79 8.09
C CYS A 210 17.32 -2.76 7.99
N VAL A 211 16.77 -2.55 6.80
CA VAL A 211 15.59 -1.71 6.55
C VAL A 211 14.47 -2.60 6.01
N LEU A 212 13.40 -2.68 6.78
CA LEU A 212 12.16 -3.34 6.40
C LEU A 212 11.15 -2.29 5.97
N SER A 213 10.92 -2.19 4.67
CA SER A 213 10.03 -1.18 4.10
C SER A 213 8.68 -1.76 3.76
N PHE A 214 7.63 -1.09 4.24
CA PHE A 214 6.25 -1.23 3.78
C PHE A 214 5.92 -0.19 2.70
N ASN A 215 6.83 0.74 2.41
CA ASN A 215 6.70 1.68 1.30
C ASN A 215 7.18 1.02 0.02
N TYR A 216 6.62 1.46 -1.09
CA TYR A 216 7.07 1.07 -2.43
C TYR A 216 8.29 1.88 -2.91
N THR A 217 8.57 3.03 -2.29
CA THR A 217 9.64 3.94 -2.72
C THR A 217 10.96 3.68 -1.97
N HIS A 218 12.06 4.15 -2.55
CA HIS A 218 13.40 3.99 -1.99
C HIS A 218 13.86 5.17 -1.13
N THR A 219 12.95 5.89 -0.46
CA THR A 219 13.25 7.13 0.29
C THR A 219 14.43 6.96 1.25
N TYR A 220 14.41 5.92 2.10
CA TYR A 220 15.52 5.70 3.04
C TYR A 220 16.85 5.48 2.30
N GLN A 221 16.85 4.57 1.32
CA GLN A 221 18.05 4.21 0.57
C GLN A 221 18.65 5.41 -0.16
N ARG A 222 17.80 6.29 -0.70
CA ARG A 222 18.23 7.46 -1.48
C ARG A 222 18.79 8.60 -0.60
N PHE A 223 18.23 8.81 0.59
CA PHE A 223 18.50 10.02 1.39
C PHE A 223 19.27 9.78 2.70
N TYR A 224 19.20 8.58 3.26
CA TYR A 224 19.91 8.20 4.50
C TYR A 224 21.08 7.26 4.24
N ASP A 225 21.02 6.49 3.15
CA ASP A 225 22.11 5.62 2.69
C ASP A 225 22.77 6.14 1.39
N ALA A 226 23.02 7.45 1.32
CA ALA A 226 23.55 8.10 0.13
C ALA A 226 24.91 7.52 -0.34
N ASN A 227 25.73 7.02 0.60
CA ASN A 227 27.00 6.35 0.31
C ASN A 227 26.84 4.88 -0.15
N LYS A 228 25.61 4.38 -0.25
CA LYS A 228 25.26 3.01 -0.64
C LYS A 228 26.07 1.97 0.14
N ASN A 229 26.01 2.05 1.47
CA ASN A 229 26.74 1.16 2.34
C ASN A 229 26.33 -0.30 2.05
N PRO A 230 27.23 -1.14 1.48
CA PRO A 230 26.88 -2.49 1.04
C PRO A 230 26.49 -3.41 2.20
N LYS A 231 26.64 -2.94 3.46
CA LYS A 231 26.29 -3.68 4.66
C LYS A 231 24.81 -3.52 5.05
N ILE A 232 24.09 -2.52 4.53
CA ILE A 232 22.67 -2.33 4.85
C ILE A 232 21.84 -3.29 3.98
N ARG A 233 21.01 -4.10 4.62
CA ARG A 233 20.10 -5.05 3.95
C ARG A 233 18.70 -4.46 3.84
N TYR A 234 18.09 -4.56 2.67
CA TYR A 234 16.76 -4.05 2.39
C TYR A 234 15.78 -5.18 2.08
N ASP A 235 14.57 -5.08 2.61
CA ASP A 235 13.44 -5.96 2.27
C ASP A 235 12.16 -5.13 2.17
N TYR A 236 11.50 -5.24 1.02
CA TYR A 236 10.30 -4.48 0.68
C TYR A 236 9.11 -5.43 0.69
N ILE A 237 8.35 -5.41 1.79
CA ILE A 237 7.29 -6.40 2.08
C ILE A 237 6.19 -6.36 1.02
N HIS A 238 5.80 -5.14 0.63
CA HIS A 238 4.77 -4.92 -0.39
C HIS A 238 5.37 -4.69 -1.79
N GLY A 239 6.63 -5.06 -2.02
CA GLY A 239 7.31 -4.76 -3.28
C GLY A 239 7.86 -3.33 -3.33
N GLU A 240 8.57 -3.02 -4.40
CA GLU A 240 9.29 -1.75 -4.58
C GLU A 240 9.18 -1.31 -6.03
N THR A 241 9.31 -0.01 -6.31
CA THR A 241 9.32 0.44 -7.71
C THR A 241 10.54 -0.12 -8.45
N LYS A 242 10.40 -0.48 -9.73
CA LYS A 242 11.53 -0.97 -10.52
C LYS A 242 11.65 -0.26 -11.86
N ALA A 243 12.85 0.25 -12.12
CA ALA A 243 13.20 0.79 -13.43
C ALA A 243 13.06 -0.31 -14.50
N GLY A 244 12.39 0.03 -15.61
CA GLY A 244 12.16 -0.92 -16.71
C GLY A 244 11.15 -2.03 -16.41
N SER A 245 10.40 -1.94 -15.30
CA SER A 245 9.28 -2.84 -15.06
C SER A 245 8.15 -2.61 -16.09
N ASP A 246 7.27 -3.59 -16.24
CA ASP A 246 6.03 -3.59 -17.04
C ASP A 246 4.89 -4.22 -16.21
N VAL A 247 3.70 -4.37 -16.79
CA VAL A 247 2.52 -4.91 -16.10
C VAL A 247 2.72 -6.36 -15.60
N ASP A 248 3.56 -7.15 -16.26
CA ASP A 248 3.74 -8.57 -15.96
C ASP A 248 4.80 -8.80 -14.87
N ASN A 249 5.81 -7.94 -14.81
CA ASN A 249 6.89 -8.03 -13.83
C ASN A 249 6.77 -7.04 -12.65
N CYS A 250 5.75 -6.17 -12.65
CA CYS A 250 5.42 -5.26 -11.55
C CYS A 250 5.21 -6.03 -10.25
N ASN A 251 6.08 -5.81 -9.26
CA ASN A 251 6.06 -6.57 -8.02
C ASN A 251 5.34 -5.87 -6.85
N LEU A 252 4.70 -4.72 -7.07
CA LEU A 252 3.93 -4.05 -6.00
C LEU A 252 2.75 -4.94 -5.55
N ILE A 253 2.51 -4.96 -4.25
CA ILE A 253 1.43 -5.70 -3.59
C ILE A 253 0.32 -4.72 -3.26
N LEU A 254 -0.85 -4.93 -3.87
CA LEU A 254 -2.09 -4.19 -3.63
C LEU A 254 -3.24 -5.20 -3.48
N GLY A 255 -3.05 -6.11 -2.53
CA GLY A 255 -3.97 -7.20 -2.25
C GLY A 255 -4.81 -6.93 -1.00
N ILE A 256 -5.77 -7.80 -0.75
CA ILE A 256 -6.62 -7.81 0.44
C ILE A 256 -6.18 -8.88 1.43
N ASP A 257 -6.58 -8.75 2.69
CA ASP A 257 -6.31 -9.78 3.68
C ASP A 257 -7.21 -11.00 3.47
N GLU A 258 -6.85 -12.10 4.15
CA GLU A 258 -7.71 -13.27 4.21
C GLU A 258 -9.02 -12.92 4.94
N TYR A 259 -10.14 -13.22 4.30
CA TYR A 259 -11.49 -12.97 4.82
C TYR A 259 -12.29 -14.25 5.07
N LEU A 260 -11.78 -15.40 4.64
CA LEU A 260 -12.39 -16.70 4.88
C LEU A 260 -11.93 -17.27 6.23
N GLU A 261 -12.84 -18.00 6.86
CA GLU A 261 -12.63 -18.64 8.17
C GLU A 261 -12.81 -20.16 8.10
N GLY A 262 -12.26 -20.86 9.10
CA GLY A 262 -12.39 -22.31 9.24
C GLY A 262 -11.95 -23.07 7.99
N TYR A 263 -12.69 -24.13 7.64
CA TYR A 263 -12.38 -24.97 6.48
C TYR A 263 -12.40 -24.25 5.14
N ALA A 264 -13.15 -23.15 5.00
CA ALA A 264 -13.22 -22.40 3.76
C ALA A 264 -11.90 -21.70 3.45
N LYS A 265 -11.20 -21.22 4.49
CA LYS A 265 -9.87 -20.60 4.36
C LYS A 265 -8.85 -21.51 3.68
N ASP A 266 -8.89 -22.80 4.01
CA ASP A 266 -7.90 -23.77 3.53
C ASP A 266 -8.27 -24.42 2.18
N ARG A 267 -9.53 -24.28 1.73
CA ARG A 267 -10.06 -25.01 0.56
C ARG A 267 -10.62 -24.13 -0.54
N ASP A 268 -11.16 -22.95 -0.22
CA ASP A 268 -11.72 -22.04 -1.23
C ASP A 268 -10.65 -21.07 -1.73
N ASN A 269 -10.16 -21.38 -2.93
CA ASN A 269 -9.14 -20.61 -3.64
C ASN A 269 -9.73 -19.74 -4.75
N GLU A 270 -11.05 -19.58 -4.83
CA GLU A 270 -11.69 -18.88 -5.94
C GLU A 270 -11.11 -17.47 -6.10
N PHE A 271 -11.00 -16.68 -5.03
CA PHE A 271 -10.47 -15.30 -5.09
C PHE A 271 -9.04 -15.16 -4.56
N ILE A 272 -8.27 -16.26 -4.50
CA ILE A 272 -6.93 -16.26 -3.90
C ILE A 272 -5.98 -15.23 -4.53
N GLN A 273 -6.13 -14.92 -5.83
CA GLN A 273 -5.27 -13.98 -6.56
C GLN A 273 -5.36 -12.53 -6.07
N PHE A 274 -6.45 -12.17 -5.37
CA PHE A 274 -6.59 -10.86 -4.74
C PHE A 274 -5.93 -10.80 -3.35
N LYS A 275 -5.58 -11.94 -2.75
CA LYS A 275 -5.07 -12.00 -1.38
C LYS A 275 -3.58 -11.61 -1.32
N LYS A 276 -3.19 -10.80 -0.33
CA LYS A 276 -1.81 -10.32 -0.17
C LYS A 276 -0.80 -11.46 -0.08
N PHE A 277 -1.09 -12.52 0.68
CA PHE A 277 -0.16 -13.65 0.85
C PHE A 277 0.15 -14.32 -0.50
N TYR A 278 -0.87 -14.50 -1.35
CA TYR A 278 -0.71 -15.06 -2.68
C TYR A 278 0.18 -14.16 -3.53
N GLN A 279 -0.10 -12.85 -3.53
CA GLN A 279 0.68 -11.89 -4.30
C GLN A 279 2.14 -11.85 -3.82
N ARG A 280 2.41 -11.89 -2.51
CA ARG A 280 3.78 -11.95 -1.94
C ARG A 280 4.54 -13.18 -2.44
N ILE A 281 3.90 -14.36 -2.43
CA ILE A 281 4.48 -15.60 -2.95
C ILE A 281 4.71 -15.52 -4.47
N TYR A 282 3.69 -15.12 -5.21
CA TYR A 282 3.71 -15.06 -6.68
C TYR A 282 4.75 -14.06 -7.21
N LYS A 283 4.84 -12.88 -6.58
CA LYS A 283 5.77 -11.79 -6.95
C LYS A 283 7.11 -11.88 -6.21
N LYS A 284 7.29 -12.90 -5.36
CA LYS A 284 8.53 -13.18 -4.61
C LYS A 284 8.99 -11.97 -3.77
N THR A 285 8.07 -11.34 -3.05
CA THR A 285 8.35 -10.19 -2.17
C THR A 285 8.36 -10.60 -0.69
N GLY A 286 9.13 -9.88 0.13
CA GLY A 286 8.90 -9.81 1.58
C GLY A 286 9.21 -11.05 2.43
N CYS A 287 10.32 -11.76 2.15
CA CYS A 287 10.74 -12.92 2.95
C CYS A 287 12.17 -12.82 3.51
N LYS A 288 12.97 -11.81 3.14
CA LYS A 288 14.38 -11.71 3.57
C LYS A 288 14.50 -11.42 5.06
N TYR A 289 13.52 -10.74 5.64
CA TYR A 289 13.51 -10.44 7.08
C TYR A 289 13.49 -11.71 7.95
N ILE A 290 12.90 -12.81 7.45
CA ILE A 290 12.90 -14.11 8.13
C ILE A 290 14.33 -14.64 8.27
N ASP A 291 15.16 -14.51 7.22
CA ASP A 291 16.56 -14.89 7.28
C ASP A 291 17.33 -13.99 8.26
N TRP A 292 16.98 -12.71 8.35
CA TRP A 292 17.57 -11.81 9.35
C TRP A 292 17.22 -12.28 10.77
N MET A 293 15.95 -12.62 11.01
CA MET A 293 15.47 -13.20 12.27
C MET A 293 16.21 -14.48 12.64
N ASN A 294 16.32 -15.43 11.71
CA ASN A 294 17.03 -16.68 11.91
C ASN A 294 18.51 -16.45 12.21
N SER A 295 19.16 -15.51 11.49
CA SER A 295 20.55 -15.16 11.73
C SER A 295 20.77 -14.53 13.11
N MET A 296 19.78 -13.80 13.64
CA MET A 296 19.83 -13.24 15.00
C MET A 296 19.63 -14.33 16.06
N ALA A 297 18.69 -15.24 15.84
CA ALA A 297 18.41 -16.34 16.77
C ALA A 297 19.56 -17.37 16.88
N GLN A 298 20.36 -17.51 15.82
CA GLN A 298 21.53 -18.40 15.79
C GLN A 298 22.81 -17.77 16.35
N MET A 299 22.81 -16.47 16.66
CA MET A 299 23.93 -15.87 17.38
C MET A 299 23.97 -16.53 18.77
N PRO A 300 25.09 -17.15 19.18
CA PRO A 300 25.15 -17.85 20.45
C PRO A 300 24.72 -16.91 21.57
N SER A 301 23.75 -17.36 22.37
CA SER A 301 23.42 -16.81 23.68
C SER A 301 24.63 -17.04 24.60
N GLY A 302 25.65 -16.19 24.42
CA GLY A 302 26.91 -16.27 25.13
C GLY A 302 28.07 -15.79 24.27
N TYR A 303 28.46 -14.53 24.42
CA TYR A 303 29.79 -14.09 24.84
C TYR A 303 29.87 -12.56 24.81
N GLY A 304 29.37 -11.95 25.88
CA GLY A 304 29.68 -10.58 26.28
C GLY A 304 29.76 -10.53 27.79
N ARG A 305 30.93 -10.20 28.35
CA ARG A 305 31.20 -10.17 29.80
C ARG A 305 30.39 -9.11 30.59
N ASN A 306 29.35 -8.48 30.01
CA ASN A 306 28.52 -7.41 30.62
C ASN A 306 27.10 -7.28 29.98
N GLY A 307 26.31 -8.36 29.93
CA GLY A 307 24.90 -8.29 29.50
C GLY A 307 24.68 -8.43 27.99
N ASP A 308 23.53 -8.99 27.63
CA ASP A 308 23.18 -9.46 26.27
C ASP A 308 23.28 -8.35 25.20
N ALA A 309 23.66 -8.71 23.97
CA ALA A 309 23.62 -7.78 22.85
C ALA A 309 22.15 -7.49 22.48
N ILE A 310 21.62 -6.36 22.97
CA ILE A 310 20.24 -5.93 22.69
C ILE A 310 20.10 -5.63 21.19
N HIS A 311 19.14 -6.28 20.53
CA HIS A 311 18.67 -5.91 19.20
C HIS A 311 17.76 -4.69 19.30
N ASN A 312 17.87 -3.75 18.37
CA ASN A 312 17.00 -2.58 18.33
C ASN A 312 16.09 -2.66 17.12
N VAL A 313 14.79 -2.50 17.33
CA VAL A 313 13.79 -2.32 16.28
C VAL A 313 13.28 -0.89 16.39
N TYR A 314 13.42 -0.13 15.32
CA TYR A 314 12.91 1.24 15.22
C TYR A 314 11.73 1.22 14.27
N ILE A 315 10.58 1.79 14.66
CA ILE A 315 9.39 1.84 13.81
C ILE A 315 8.97 3.30 13.63
N ILE A 316 8.99 3.78 12.39
CA ILE A 316 8.63 5.16 12.06
C ILE A 316 7.70 5.22 10.85
N GLY A 317 6.68 6.08 10.91
CA GLY A 317 5.76 6.28 9.80
C GLY A 317 4.85 5.09 9.47
N HIS A 318 4.91 4.01 10.25
CA HIS A 318 4.05 2.84 10.10
C HIS A 318 2.77 2.98 10.93
N SER A 319 1.62 2.57 10.38
CA SER A 319 0.30 2.61 11.06
C SER A 319 0.16 1.54 12.15
N LEU A 320 1.04 0.53 12.13
CA LEU A 320 0.99 -0.68 12.97
C LEU A 320 -0.28 -1.51 12.74
N ASP A 321 -0.86 -1.41 11.55
CA ASP A 321 -2.15 -2.04 11.23
C ASP A 321 -2.13 -3.56 11.45
N ILE A 322 -3.30 -4.11 11.79
CA ILE A 322 -3.49 -5.55 11.98
C ILE A 322 -3.20 -6.32 10.69
N THR A 323 -3.28 -5.67 9.52
CA THR A 323 -2.96 -6.26 8.22
C THR A 323 -1.52 -6.77 8.12
N ASP A 324 -0.60 -6.21 8.91
CA ASP A 324 0.82 -6.58 8.94
C ASP A 324 1.23 -7.24 10.28
N LYS A 325 0.23 -7.75 11.01
CA LYS A 325 0.38 -8.36 12.34
C LYS A 325 1.41 -9.48 12.37
N ASP A 326 1.44 -10.35 11.36
CA ASP A 326 2.35 -11.49 11.29
C ASP A 326 3.81 -11.05 11.33
N ILE A 327 4.16 -10.03 10.55
CA ILE A 327 5.51 -9.47 10.46
C ILE A 327 5.84 -8.66 11.72
N LEU A 328 4.96 -7.74 12.11
CA LEU A 328 5.19 -6.84 13.25
C LEU A 328 5.30 -7.62 14.56
N SER A 329 4.38 -8.56 14.81
CA SER A 329 4.39 -9.39 16.03
C SER A 329 5.66 -10.22 16.11
N SER A 330 6.13 -10.77 14.98
CA SER A 330 7.36 -11.57 14.93
C SER A 330 8.59 -10.76 15.33
N LEU A 331 8.72 -9.52 14.84
CA LEU A 331 9.87 -8.65 15.12
C LEU A 331 9.84 -8.04 16.54
N ILE A 332 8.68 -7.58 16.99
CA ILE A 332 8.53 -6.94 18.32
C ILE A 332 8.70 -7.96 19.47
N ASN A 333 8.41 -9.23 19.20
CA ASN A 333 8.50 -10.31 20.18
C ASN A 333 9.81 -11.09 20.14
N MET A 334 10.78 -10.68 19.32
CA MET A 334 12.10 -11.26 19.33
C MET A 334 12.75 -11.16 20.73
N GLU A 335 13.51 -12.19 21.10
CA GLU A 335 14.30 -12.19 22.33
C GLU A 335 15.35 -11.08 22.30
N SER A 336 15.72 -10.57 23.49
CA SER A 336 16.72 -9.51 23.66
C SER A 336 16.52 -8.30 22.75
N THR A 337 15.26 -7.93 22.48
CA THR A 337 14.91 -6.86 21.52
C THR A 337 14.24 -5.68 22.20
N LYS A 338 14.79 -4.48 22.00
CA LYS A 338 14.19 -3.21 22.35
C LYS A 338 13.53 -2.60 21.12
N THR A 339 12.24 -2.32 21.20
CA THR A 339 11.47 -1.68 20.13
C THR A 339 11.21 -0.22 20.48
N THR A 340 11.59 0.71 19.61
CA THR A 340 11.25 2.13 19.71
C THR A 340 10.26 2.48 18.60
N ILE A 341 9.09 2.99 18.99
CA ILE A 341 8.02 3.35 18.07
C ILE A 341 7.83 4.86 18.11
N PHE A 342 8.03 5.51 16.98
CA PHE A 342 7.94 6.97 16.86
C PHE A 342 6.51 7.42 16.55
N TYR A 343 6.06 8.48 17.22
CA TYR A 343 4.76 9.12 17.01
C TYR A 343 4.88 10.64 16.85
N HIS A 344 4.12 11.24 15.93
CA HIS A 344 4.19 12.69 15.66
C HIS A 344 3.10 13.50 16.40
N SER A 345 2.04 12.85 16.90
CA SER A 345 0.97 13.51 17.65
C SER A 345 0.37 12.58 18.70
N GLN A 346 -0.35 13.15 19.68
CA GLN A 346 -1.08 12.37 20.69
C GLN A 346 -2.19 11.51 20.07
N THR A 347 -2.84 12.01 19.01
CA THR A 347 -3.83 11.24 18.24
C THR A 347 -3.18 10.03 17.58
N THR A 348 -2.01 10.20 16.98
CA THR A 348 -1.23 9.10 16.39
C THR A 348 -0.83 8.07 17.44
N LEU A 349 -0.37 8.52 18.61
CA LEU A 349 -0.02 7.64 19.73
C LEU A 349 -1.22 6.77 20.14
N GLY A 350 -2.40 7.37 20.33
CA GLY A 350 -3.62 6.64 20.66
C GLY A 350 -3.99 5.59 19.61
N ASN A 351 -3.89 5.94 18.32
CA ASN A 351 -4.14 5.00 17.22
C ASN A 351 -3.12 3.86 17.18
N GLN A 352 -1.83 4.16 17.37
CA GLN A 352 -0.76 3.16 17.43
C GLN A 352 -0.95 2.21 18.60
N ILE A 353 -1.35 2.69 19.79
CA ILE A 353 -1.67 1.83 20.94
C ILE A 353 -2.84 0.91 20.60
N SER A 354 -3.93 1.44 20.04
CA SER A 354 -5.10 0.64 19.63
C SER A 354 -4.73 -0.48 18.66
N ASN A 355 -3.87 -0.17 17.69
CA ASN A 355 -3.39 -1.14 16.72
C ASN A 355 -2.41 -2.15 17.33
N LEU A 356 -1.51 -1.74 18.22
CA LEU A 356 -0.62 -2.64 18.96
C LEU A 356 -1.40 -3.63 19.83
N VAL A 357 -2.52 -3.24 20.44
CA VAL A 357 -3.40 -4.17 21.17
C VAL A 357 -3.92 -5.27 20.24
N LYS A 358 -4.31 -4.94 19.00
CA LYS A 358 -4.75 -5.93 18.00
C LYS A 358 -3.60 -6.86 17.56
N VAL A 359 -2.38 -6.34 17.48
CA VAL A 359 -1.18 -7.07 17.06
C VAL A 359 -0.66 -8.00 18.16
N LEU A 360 -0.51 -7.51 19.40
CA LEU A 360 0.17 -8.20 20.50
C LEU A 360 -0.75 -8.75 21.59
N GLY A 361 -1.96 -8.21 21.73
CA GLY A 361 -2.83 -8.40 22.89
C GLY A 361 -2.56 -7.38 24.00
N GLU A 362 -3.61 -7.08 24.78
CA GLU A 362 -3.60 -6.04 25.82
C GLU A 362 -2.57 -6.32 26.93
N ASP A 363 -2.67 -7.48 27.59
CA ASP A 363 -1.78 -7.87 28.70
C ASP A 363 -0.30 -7.83 28.31
N ARG A 364 -0.01 -8.32 27.10
CA ARG A 364 1.35 -8.39 26.56
C ARG A 364 1.90 -7.00 26.25
N LEU A 365 1.07 -6.10 25.72
CA LEU A 365 1.47 -4.72 25.46
C LEU A 365 1.78 -3.98 26.76
N ILE A 366 0.93 -4.11 27.78
CA ILE A 366 1.14 -3.50 29.10
C ILE A 366 2.47 -3.97 29.70
N ALA A 367 2.71 -5.28 29.71
CA ALA A 367 3.95 -5.85 30.22
C ALA A 367 5.20 -5.36 29.48
N LYS A 368 5.11 -5.17 28.16
CA LYS A 368 6.22 -4.69 27.33
C LYS A 368 6.47 -3.18 27.39
N VAL A 369 5.50 -2.37 27.81
CA VAL A 369 5.67 -0.91 27.89
C VAL A 369 6.00 -0.46 29.32
N HIS A 370 5.38 -1.07 30.34
CA HIS A 370 5.49 -0.62 31.74
C HIS A 370 5.93 -1.73 32.72
N GLY A 371 6.09 -2.98 32.27
CA GLY A 371 6.51 -4.07 33.14
C GLY A 371 7.99 -4.02 33.54
N ALA A 372 8.38 -4.88 34.47
CA ALA A 372 9.78 -5.02 34.91
C ALA A 372 10.75 -5.33 33.76
N ASN A 373 10.25 -5.98 32.69
CA ASN A 373 10.99 -6.31 31.48
C ASN A 373 10.54 -5.44 30.29
N ALA A 374 10.20 -4.18 30.51
CA ALA A 374 9.74 -3.26 29.47
C ALA A 374 10.74 -3.22 28.30
N SER A 375 10.23 -3.51 27.10
CA SER A 375 11.00 -3.65 25.87
C SER A 375 10.48 -2.74 24.75
N ILE A 376 9.34 -2.07 24.93
CA ILE A 376 8.76 -1.13 23.97
C ILE A 376 8.84 0.28 24.54
N VAL A 377 9.38 1.20 23.74
CA VAL A 377 9.43 2.63 24.02
C VAL A 377 8.57 3.35 22.99
N LEU A 378 7.56 4.08 23.47
CA LEU A 378 6.77 4.99 22.65
C LEU A 378 7.44 6.37 22.71
N GLN A 379 8.04 6.81 21.62
CA GLN A 379 8.86 8.04 21.57
C GLN A 379 8.20 9.10 20.71
N LYS A 380 8.06 10.32 21.24
CA LYS A 380 7.61 11.46 20.43
C LYS A 380 8.70 11.77 19.39
N GLN A 381 8.31 11.81 18.14
CA GLN A 381 9.18 12.15 17.03
C GLN A 381 9.65 13.60 17.16
N GLN A 382 10.93 13.84 16.88
CA GLN A 382 11.50 15.17 16.77
C GLN A 382 11.00 15.86 15.49
N GLU A 383 10.98 17.19 15.51
CA GLU A 383 10.65 17.96 14.31
C GLU A 383 11.68 17.69 13.21
N ALA A 384 11.19 17.62 11.97
CA ALA A 384 12.04 17.42 10.82
C ALA A 384 12.93 18.66 10.63
N ILE A 385 14.22 18.45 10.37
CA ILE A 385 15.19 19.52 10.16
C ILE A 385 15.42 19.75 8.66
N PRO A 386 15.59 20.99 8.20
CA PRO A 386 15.97 21.26 6.81
C PRO A 386 17.29 20.59 6.44
N ILE A 387 17.40 20.12 5.20
CA ILE A 387 18.68 19.66 4.64
C ILE A 387 19.44 20.90 4.16
N GLU A 388 20.56 21.21 4.81
CA GLU A 388 21.49 22.24 4.30
C GLU A 388 22.19 21.69 3.04
N HIS A 389 22.11 22.45 1.94
CA HIS A 389 22.69 22.10 0.63
C HIS A 389 24.07 22.71 0.43
#